data_AF-A0A5C8TD31-F1
#
_entry.id   AF-A0A5C8TD31-F1
#
_cell.length_a   1.000
_cell.length_b   1.000
_cell.length_c   1.000
_cell.angle_alpha   90.00
_cell.angle_beta   90.00
_cell.angle_gamma   90.00
#
_symmetry.space_group_name_H-M   'P 1'
#
loop_
_entity.id
_entity.type
_entity.pdbx_description
1 polymer ?
#
loop_
_entity_poly.entity_id
_entity_poly.type
_entity_poly.pdbx_seq_one_letter_code
_entity_poly.pdbx_strand_id
1 'polypeptide(L)' 'DEPAVRAAIVEPWSNGPVEGQVNRLKLIKRSMYGRAGFDLLRKRVLHPA' A
#
# COMPACT_ATOMS: atom_id res chain seq x y z
N ASP A 1 -8.60 -16.22 -17.18
CA ASP A 1 -9.20 -15.12 -16.39
C ASP A 1 -10.47 -15.50 -15.63
N GLU A 2 -11.41 -16.22 -16.22
CA GLU A 2 -12.64 -16.70 -15.54
C GLU A 2 -12.43 -17.29 -14.12
N PRO A 3 -11.48 -18.23 -13.88
CA PRO A 3 -11.28 -18.79 -12.54
C PRO A 3 -10.78 -17.77 -11.51
N ALA A 4 -9.95 -16.81 -11.94
CA ALA A 4 -9.43 -15.77 -11.06
C ALA A 4 -10.53 -14.77 -10.66
N VAL A 5 -11.39 -14.39 -11.62
CA VAL A 5 -12.54 -13.52 -11.36
C VAL A 5 -13.55 -14.22 -10.44
N ARG A 6 -13.82 -15.51 -10.66
CA ARG A 6 -14.71 -16.30 -9.80
C ARG A 6 -14.17 -16.39 -8.37
N ALA A 7 -12.88 -16.65 -8.20
CA ALA A 7 -12.25 -16.70 -6.89
C ALA A 7 -12.31 -15.34 -6.17
N ALA A 8 -12.11 -14.22 -6.88
CA ALA A 8 -12.17 -12.88 -6.29
C ALA A 8 -13.56 -12.50 -5.74
N ILE A 9 -14.64 -13.13 -6.24
CA ILE A 9 -16.01 -12.89 -5.77
C ILE A 9 -16.41 -13.88 -4.66
N VAL A 10 -15.95 -15.12 -4.76
CA VAL A 10 -16.36 -16.22 -3.85
C VAL A 10 -15.53 -16.26 -2.56
N GLU A 11 -14.23 -15.99 -2.65
CA GLU A 11 -13.34 -16.08 -1.50
C GLU A 11 -13.45 -14.84 -0.61
N PRO A 12 -13.42 -15.00 0.72
CA PRO A 12 -13.43 -13.87 1.65
C PRO A 12 -12.08 -13.13 1.67
N TRP A 13 -11.05 -13.72 1.06
CA TRP A 13 -9.69 -13.20 1.02
C TRP A 13 -9.47 -12.39 -0.26
N SER A 14 -8.96 -11.17 -0.12
CA SER A 14 -8.58 -10.33 -1.25
C SER A 14 -7.23 -9.67 -1.02
N ASN A 15 -6.54 -9.33 -2.10
CA ASN A 15 -5.28 -8.58 -2.05
C ASN A 15 -5.50 -7.07 -1.87
N GLY A 16 -6.76 -6.61 -1.88
CA GLY A 16 -7.13 -5.19 -1.78
C GLY A 16 -6.51 -4.45 -0.59
N PRO A 17 -6.53 -5.00 0.64
CA PRO A 17 -5.87 -4.38 1.79
C PRO A 17 -4.36 -4.17 1.59
N VAL A 18 -3.67 -5.15 0.97
CA VAL A 18 -2.23 -5.06 0.68
C VAL A 18 -1.96 -3.98 -0.36
N GLU A 19 -2.75 -3.95 -1.43
CA GLU A 19 -2.65 -2.93 -2.48
C GLU A 19 -2.92 -1.52 -1.94
N GLY A 20 -3.87 -1.39 -1.02
CA GLY A 20 -4.15 -0.14 -0.30
C GLY A 20 -2.94 0.36 0.49
N GLN A 21 -2.25 -0.54 1.21
CA GLN A 21 -1.03 -0.17 1.94
C GLN A 21 0.11 0.22 1.02
N VAL A 22 0.27 -0.49 -0.11
CA VAL A 22 1.26 -0.13 -1.14
C VAL A 22 0.95 1.25 -1.72
N ASN A 23 -0.32 1.56 -1.99
CA ASN A 23 -0.72 2.87 -2.49
C ASN A 23 -0.45 3.98 -1.46
N ARG A 24 -0.79 3.76 -0.19
CA ARG A 24 -0.47 4.67 0.93
C ARG A 24 1.03 4.95 1.00
N LEU A 25 1.86 3.90 0.93
CA LEU A 25 3.33 4.05 0.95
C LEU A 25 3.83 4.89 -0.22
N LYS A 26 3.35 4.61 -1.44
CA LYS A 26 3.71 5.37 -2.66
C LYS A 26 3.31 6.84 -2.53
N LEU A 27 2.15 7.14 -1.96
CA LEU A 27 1.68 8.50 -1.74
C LEU A 27 2.58 9.27 -0.76
N ILE A 28 2.89 8.67 0.40
CA ILE A 28 3.80 9.27 1.40
C ILE A 28 5.18 9.52 0.78
N LYS A 29 5.73 8.54 0.06
CA LYS A 29 7.01 8.68 -0.63
C LYS A 29 6.97 9.84 -1.64
N ARG A 30 5.88 9.96 -2.42
CA ARG A 30 5.73 11.00 -3.46
C ARG A 30 5.66 12.42 -2.88
N SER A 31 5.01 12.62 -1.74
CA SER A 31 4.94 13.95 -1.10
C SER A 31 6.28 14.41 -0.51
N MET A 32 7.28 13.52 -0.46
CA MET A 32 8.55 13.72 0.23
C MET A 32 9.77 13.71 -0.67
N TYR A 33 9.60 13.45 -1.98
CA TYR A 33 10.71 13.47 -2.93
C TYR A 33 11.53 14.77 -2.81
N GLY A 34 12.85 14.62 -2.75
CA GLY A 34 13.80 15.72 -2.60
C GLY A 34 13.89 16.35 -1.20
N ARG A 35 13.07 15.94 -0.23
CA ARG A 35 13.04 16.56 1.12
C ARG A 35 13.63 15.69 2.22
N ALA A 36 13.52 14.37 2.11
CA ALA A 36 14.08 13.48 3.12
C ALA A 36 14.30 12.06 2.59
N GLY A 37 15.38 11.44 3.06
CA GLY A 37 15.75 10.06 2.74
C GLY A 37 14.87 9.02 3.43
N PHE A 38 15.33 7.77 3.41
CA PHE A 38 14.58 6.60 3.87
C PHE A 38 14.13 6.68 5.34
N ASP A 39 14.95 7.23 6.23
CA ASP A 39 14.64 7.28 7.67
C ASP A 39 13.36 8.07 7.97
N LEU A 40 13.13 9.18 7.26
CA LEU A 40 11.91 9.96 7.46
C LEU A 40 10.69 9.26 6.85
N LEU A 41 10.86 8.58 5.71
CA LEU A 41 9.81 7.75 5.12
C LEU A 41 9.39 6.63 6.09
N ARG A 42 10.36 5.92 6.68
CA ARG A 42 10.12 4.86 7.67
C ARG A 42 9.32 5.38 8.86
N LYS A 43 9.72 6.53 9.42
CA LYS A 43 9.01 7.16 10.56
C LYS A 43 7.55 7.46 10.23
N ARG A 44 7.25 8.05 9.07
CA ARG A 44 5.86 8.37 8.68
C ARG A 44 4.99 7.16 8.35
N VAL A 45 5.61 6.05 7.95
CA VAL A 45 4.87 4.82 7.60
C VAL A 45 4.58 3.99 8.85
N LEU A 46 5.56 3.82 9.73
CA LEU A 46 5.50 2.92 10.90
C LEU A 46 5.09 3.62 12.20
N HIS A 47 5.30 4.93 12.30
CA HIS A 47 4.95 5.74 13.47
C HIS A 47 4.06 6.93 13.04
N PRO A 48 2.87 6.68 12.46
CA PRO A 48 1.89 7.73 12.24
C PRO A 48 1.47 8.33 13.59
N ALA A 49 1.22 9.65 13.60
CA ALA A 49 0.67 10.35 14.76
C ALA A 49 -0.80 9.98 15.00
#